data_AF-A0AAV1KUQ2-F1
#
_entry.id   AF-A0AAV1KUQ2-F1
#
_cell.length_a   1.000
_cell.length_b   1.000
_cell.length_c   1.000
_cell.angle_alpha   90.00
_cell.angle_beta   90.00
_cell.angle_gamma   90.00
#
_symmetry.space_group_name_H-M   'P 1'
#
loop_
_entity.id
_entity.type
_entity.pdbx_description
1 polymer ?
#
loop_
_entity_poly.entity_id
_entity_poly.type
_entity_poly.pdbx_seq_one_letter_code
_entity_poly.pdbx_strand_id
1 'polypeptide(L)'
;MKVKCATQVFSQSVAVNMGYLASKGVIDKECQDTADVILFFDNLFDSLNGSYLNSKKKAGKALLGPVRPNSIHKKVWRDAKQVLLTMKFVKNGKTTVVPSITNWLQSIKNMEYLVNQLEKRID
;
A
#
# COMPACT_ATOMS: atom_id res chain seq x y z
N MET A 1 10.70 -18.05 -2.43
CA MET A 1 9.78 -17.13 -1.72
C MET A 1 8.44 -17.08 -2.45
N LYS A 2 7.30 -17.14 -1.73
CA LYS A 2 5.95 -17.15 -2.35
C LYS A 2 5.25 -15.80 -2.14
N VAL A 3 5.42 -14.87 -3.09
CA VAL A 3 4.78 -13.53 -3.05
C VAL A 3 3.26 -13.63 -2.95
N LYS A 4 2.67 -14.66 -3.57
CA LYS A 4 1.24 -14.98 -3.46
C LYS A 4 0.77 -15.12 -2.01
N CYS A 5 1.53 -15.81 -1.16
CA CYS A 5 1.14 -16.01 0.24
C CYS A 5 1.18 -14.69 1.01
N ALA A 6 2.24 -13.89 0.82
CA ALA A 6 2.36 -12.58 1.46
C ALA A 6 1.23 -11.62 1.04
N THR A 7 0.93 -11.55 -0.26
CA THR A 7 -0.15 -10.69 -0.78
C THR A 7 -1.55 -11.14 -0.36
N GLN A 8 -1.77 -12.43 -0.09
CA GLN A 8 -3.03 -12.92 0.47
C GLN A 8 -3.21 -12.52 1.94
N VAL A 9 -2.13 -12.56 2.73
CA VAL A 9 -2.12 -12.09 4.13
C VAL A 9 -2.31 -10.58 4.20
N PHE A 10 -1.57 -9.82 3.38
CA PHE A 10 -1.66 -8.36 3.26
C PHE A 10 -2.76 -7.94 2.29
N SER A 11 -4.00 -8.41 2.50
CA SER A 11 -5.12 -8.11 1.60
C SER A 11 -6.19 -7.24 2.24
N GLN A 12 -6.89 -6.46 1.42
CA GLN A 12 -8.05 -5.67 1.85
C GLN A 12 -9.08 -6.51 2.62
N SER A 13 -9.37 -7.73 2.18
CA SER A 13 -10.34 -8.60 2.85
C SER A 13 -9.89 -9.00 4.25
N VAL A 14 -8.59 -9.25 4.46
CA VAL A 14 -8.04 -9.55 5.79
C VAL A 14 -8.16 -8.32 6.69
N ALA A 15 -7.75 -7.14 6.21
CA ALA A 15 -7.86 -5.90 6.98
C ALA A 15 -9.30 -5.58 7.40
N VAL A 16 -10.25 -5.61 6.45
CA VAL A 16 -11.65 -5.28 6.72
C VAL A 16 -12.26 -6.25 7.73
N ASN A 17 -12.04 -7.56 7.57
CA ASN A 17 -12.56 -8.55 8.49
C ASN A 17 -11.92 -8.42 9.88
N MET A 18 -10.61 -8.22 9.96
CA MET A 18 -9.89 -8.03 11.22
C MET A 18 -10.41 -6.79 11.96
N GLY A 19 -10.49 -5.65 11.27
CA GLY A 19 -11.01 -4.41 11.85
C GLY A 19 -12.47 -4.54 12.31
N TYR A 20 -13.31 -5.23 11.52
CA TYR A 20 -14.70 -5.50 11.90
C TYR A 20 -14.79 -6.36 13.16
N LEU A 21 -14.08 -7.50 13.22
CA LEU A 21 -14.09 -8.39 14.37
C LEU A 21 -13.57 -7.69 15.63
N ALA A 22 -12.51 -6.87 15.50
CA ALA A 22 -11.99 -6.07 16.60
C ALA A 22 -13.01 -5.01 17.07
N SER A 23 -13.71 -4.36 16.14
CA SER A 23 -14.78 -3.39 16.48
C SER A 23 -15.97 -4.01 17.21
N LYS A 24 -16.18 -5.32 17.03
CA LYS A 24 -17.22 -6.10 17.71
C LYS A 24 -16.73 -6.75 19.01
N GLY A 25 -15.47 -6.56 19.39
CA GLY A 25 -14.88 -7.18 20.58
C GLY A 25 -14.75 -8.70 20.47
N VAL A 26 -14.75 -9.24 19.25
CA VAL A 26 -14.54 -10.69 19.00
C VAL A 26 -13.04 -11.04 19.08
N ILE A 27 -12.19 -10.09 18.74
CA ILE A 27 -10.74 -10.14 18.92
C ILE A 27 -10.26 -8.84 19.59
N ASP A 28 -9.01 -8.83 20.04
CA ASP A 28 -8.39 -7.69 20.72
C ASP A 28 -8.52 -6.39 19.90
N LYS A 29 -8.71 -5.27 20.60
CA LYS A 29 -8.97 -3.97 19.95
C LYS A 29 -7.74 -3.50 19.16
N GLU A 30 -6.55 -3.83 19.64
CA GLU A 30 -5.24 -3.61 19.03
C GLU A 30 -5.12 -4.27 17.64
N CYS A 31 -5.98 -5.23 17.31
CA CYS A 31 -6.07 -5.77 15.95
C CYS A 31 -6.56 -4.71 14.93
N GLN A 32 -7.20 -3.62 15.35
CA GLN A 32 -7.52 -2.48 14.47
C GLN A 32 -6.25 -1.85 13.91
N ASP A 33 -5.23 -1.62 14.75
CA ASP A 33 -3.95 -1.05 14.31
C ASP A 33 -3.26 -1.97 13.29
N THR A 34 -3.37 -3.29 13.50
CA THR A 34 -2.85 -4.29 12.55
C THR A 34 -3.61 -4.25 11.23
N ALA A 35 -4.95 -4.15 11.28
CA ALA A 35 -5.78 -4.03 10.09
C ALA A 35 -5.42 -2.79 9.26
N ASP A 36 -5.16 -1.66 9.92
CA ASP A 36 -4.74 -0.41 9.25
C ASP A 36 -3.40 -0.57 8.54
N VAL A 37 -2.42 -1.23 9.17
CA VAL A 37 -1.12 -1.54 8.54
C VAL A 37 -1.29 -2.47 7.34
N ILE A 38 -2.14 -3.50 7.45
CA ILE A 38 -2.44 -4.44 6.37
C ILE A 38 -3.06 -3.70 5.19
N LEU A 39 -4.07 -2.87 5.44
CA LEU A 39 -4.76 -2.09 4.40
C LEU A 39 -3.84 -1.07 3.75
N PHE A 40 -2.98 -0.44 4.54
CA PHE A 40 -1.95 0.47 4.04
C PHE A 40 -1.05 -0.21 3.00
N PHE A 41 -0.51 -1.39 3.32
CA PHE A 41 0.35 -2.12 2.40
C PHE A 41 -0.39 -2.74 1.22
N ASP A 42 -1.65 -3.20 1.37
CA ASP A 42 -2.48 -3.67 0.24
C ASP A 42 -2.66 -2.55 -0.78
N ASN A 43 -3.05 -1.35 -0.33
CA ASN A 43 -3.24 -0.19 -1.20
C ASN A 43 -1.93 0.26 -1.86
N LEU A 44 -0.84 0.36 -1.09
CA LEU A 44 0.45 0.76 -1.62
C LEU A 44 0.95 -0.25 -2.67
N PHE A 45 0.85 -1.56 -2.38
CA PHE A 45 1.24 -2.61 -3.31
C PHE A 45 0.41 -2.59 -4.59
N ASP A 46 -0.92 -2.49 -4.48
CA ASP A 46 -1.80 -2.40 -5.64
C ASP A 46 -1.43 -1.21 -6.52
N SER A 47 -1.12 -0.05 -5.93
CA SER A 47 -0.75 1.18 -6.65
C SER A 47 0.52 1.08 -7.50
N LEU A 48 1.39 0.12 -7.18
CA LEU A 48 2.65 -0.12 -7.90
C LEU A 48 2.61 -1.40 -8.75
N ASN A 49 1.57 -2.22 -8.60
CA ASN A 49 1.43 -3.53 -9.26
C ASN A 49 0.14 -3.62 -10.10
N GLY A 50 -0.26 -2.48 -10.67
CA GLY A 50 -1.41 -2.38 -11.55
C GLY A 50 -1.19 -3.03 -12.92
N SER A 51 -2.30 -3.37 -13.59
CA SER A 51 -2.27 -3.90 -14.95
C SER A 51 -3.50 -3.45 -15.71
N TYR A 52 -3.32 -2.99 -16.95
CA TYR A 52 -4.42 -2.59 -17.82
C TYR A 52 -5.45 -3.72 -18.01
N LEU A 53 -4.98 -4.96 -18.20
CA LEU A 53 -5.84 -6.14 -18.38
C LEU A 53 -6.65 -6.49 -17.13
N ASN A 54 -6.06 -6.27 -15.94
CA ASN A 54 -6.70 -6.61 -14.67
C ASN A 54 -7.57 -5.47 -14.13
N SER A 55 -7.34 -4.23 -14.57
CA SER A 55 -8.09 -3.05 -14.16
C SER A 55 -9.60 -3.17 -14.44
N LYS A 56 -9.97 -3.84 -15.53
CA LYS A 56 -11.37 -4.09 -15.91
C LYS A 56 -12.02 -5.25 -15.13
N LYS A 57 -11.21 -6.16 -14.60
CA LYS A 57 -11.68 -7.40 -13.94
C LYS A 57 -11.94 -7.22 -12.45
N LYS A 58 -11.33 -6.21 -11.82
CA LYS A 58 -11.43 -5.96 -10.38
C LYS A 58 -12.15 -4.65 -10.11
N ALA A 59 -13.46 -4.64 -10.36
CA ALA A 59 -14.33 -3.55 -9.96
C ALA A 59 -14.10 -3.25 -8.46
N GLY A 60 -13.79 -2.00 -8.11
CA GLY A 60 -13.51 -1.57 -6.73
C GLY A 60 -12.04 -1.44 -6.34
N LYS A 61 -11.07 -2.00 -7.09
CA LYS A 61 -9.63 -1.81 -6.82
C LYS A 61 -9.00 -0.81 -7.79
N ALA A 62 -9.32 0.48 -7.62
CA ALA A 62 -8.87 1.55 -8.50
C ALA A 62 -7.34 1.67 -8.63
N LEU A 63 -6.59 1.27 -7.59
CA LEU A 63 -5.12 1.29 -7.58
C LEU A 63 -4.48 0.20 -8.45
N LEU A 64 -5.22 -0.84 -8.85
CA LEU A 64 -4.75 -1.83 -9.83
C LEU A 64 -4.90 -1.34 -11.28
N GLY A 65 -5.51 -0.16 -11.48
CA GLY A 65 -5.64 0.49 -12.77
C GLY A 65 -4.37 1.21 -13.21
N PRO A 66 -4.32 1.70 -14.46
CA PRO A 66 -3.24 2.58 -14.89
C PRO A 66 -3.32 3.93 -14.15
N VAL A 67 -2.16 4.56 -13.98
CA VAL A 67 -2.07 5.96 -13.51
C VAL A 67 -2.68 6.86 -14.59
N ARG A 68 -3.56 7.77 -14.18
CA ARG A 68 -4.25 8.75 -15.03
C ARG A 68 -4.19 10.10 -14.30
N PRO A 69 -4.36 11.24 -14.99
CA PRO A 69 -4.30 12.56 -14.35
C PRO A 69 -5.19 12.68 -13.10
N ASN A 70 -6.39 12.09 -13.14
CA ASN A 70 -7.37 12.14 -12.05
C ASN A 70 -7.43 10.85 -11.21
N SER A 71 -6.45 9.95 -11.33
CA SER A 71 -6.45 8.72 -10.53
C SER A 71 -5.91 8.98 -9.12
N ILE A 72 -6.34 8.16 -8.16
CA ILE A 72 -5.96 8.32 -6.74
C ILE A 72 -4.50 7.97 -6.43
N HIS A 73 -3.72 7.50 -7.41
CA HIS A 73 -2.34 7.02 -7.22
C HIS A 73 -1.43 8.10 -6.63
N LYS A 74 -1.44 9.32 -7.19
CA LYS A 74 -0.60 10.42 -6.71
C LYS A 74 -0.90 10.78 -5.25
N LYS A 75 -2.18 10.74 -4.84
CA LYS A 75 -2.59 10.93 -3.45
C LYS A 75 -2.06 9.80 -2.56
N VAL A 76 -2.26 8.54 -2.96
CA VAL A 76 -1.76 7.37 -2.21
C VAL A 76 -0.25 7.43 -2.03
N TRP A 77 0.51 7.79 -3.06
CA TRP A 77 1.96 7.91 -2.99
C TRP A 77 2.43 9.03 -2.06
N ARG A 78 1.78 10.19 -2.13
CA ARG A 78 2.06 11.31 -1.22
C ARG A 78 1.82 10.91 0.23
N ASP A 79 0.65 10.35 0.51
CA ASP A 79 0.25 9.95 1.86
C ASP A 79 1.14 8.80 2.37
N ALA A 80 1.46 7.83 1.51
CA ALA A 80 2.31 6.69 1.87
C ALA A 80 3.75 7.08 2.19
N LYS A 81 4.33 8.06 1.48
CA LYS A 81 5.65 8.58 1.85
C LYS A 81 5.67 9.13 3.28
N GLN A 82 4.62 9.83 3.70
CA GLN A 82 4.54 10.37 5.06
C GLN A 82 4.48 9.25 6.10
N VAL A 83 3.64 8.24 5.87
CA VAL A 83 3.54 7.08 6.77
C VAL A 83 4.84 6.29 6.83
N LEU A 84 5.49 6.02 5.69
CA LEU A 84 6.75 5.27 5.65
C LEU A 84 7.89 5.99 6.39
N LEU A 85 7.93 7.33 6.35
CA LEU A 85 8.94 8.11 7.08
C LEU A 85 8.79 8.00 8.60
N THR A 86 7.58 7.70 9.10
CA THR A 86 7.33 7.50 10.54
C THR A 86 7.53 6.05 10.99
N MET A 87 7.58 5.09 10.06
CA MET A 87 7.71 3.66 10.37
C MET A 87 9.12 3.31 10.88
N LYS A 88 9.16 2.59 12.01
CA LYS A 88 10.39 2.01 12.58
C LYS A 88 10.14 0.54 12.90
N PHE A 89 11.14 -0.30 12.69
CA PHE A 89 11.05 -1.69 13.11
C PHE A 89 11.48 -1.82 14.56
N VAL A 90 10.75 -2.58 15.39
CA VAL A 90 11.13 -2.81 16.78
C VAL A 90 11.69 -4.22 16.90
N LYS A 91 12.96 -4.33 17.28
CA LYS A 91 13.62 -5.61 17.58
C LYS A 91 14.18 -5.56 18.99
N ASN A 92 13.68 -6.43 19.87
CA ASN A 92 14.09 -6.52 21.27
C ASN A 92 14.01 -5.17 22.01
N GLY A 93 12.91 -4.43 21.80
CA GLY A 93 12.68 -3.11 22.40
C GLY A 93 13.49 -1.96 21.77
N LYS A 94 14.36 -2.23 20.80
CA LYS A 94 15.13 -1.20 20.09
C LYS A 94 14.55 -0.92 18.71
N THR A 95 14.40 0.36 18.38
CA THR A 95 13.98 0.77 17.04
C THR A 95 15.13 0.69 16.05
N THR A 96 14.92 0.08 14.90
CA THR A 96 15.86 0.01 13.79
C THR A 96 15.21 0.44 12.48
N VAL A 97 16.02 1.05 11.61
CA VAL A 97 15.63 1.31 10.22
C VAL A 97 15.97 0.06 9.41
N VAL A 98 15.03 -0.42 8.62
CA VAL A 98 15.23 -1.57 7.73
C VAL A 98 15.26 -1.13 6.27
N PRO A 99 16.08 -1.77 5.42
CA PRO A 99 16.16 -1.41 3.99
C PRO A 99 14.81 -1.45 3.27
N SER A 100 13.88 -2.30 3.71
CA SER A 100 12.55 -2.42 3.11
C SER A 100 11.80 -1.09 3.07
N ILE A 101 11.85 -0.28 4.14
CA ILE A 101 11.16 1.03 4.19
C ILE A 101 11.83 2.02 3.24
N THR A 102 13.16 2.08 3.24
CA THR A 102 13.94 2.93 2.32
C THR A 102 13.66 2.56 0.87
N ASN A 103 13.56 1.26 0.56
CA ASN A 103 13.26 0.77 -0.78
C ASN A 103 11.84 1.14 -1.22
N TRP A 104 10.84 1.04 -0.34
CA TRP A 104 9.48 1.50 -0.65
C TRP A 104 9.45 3.01 -0.96
N LEU A 105 10.11 3.83 -0.15
CA LEU A 105 10.23 5.27 -0.41
C LEU A 105 10.87 5.56 -1.76
N GLN A 106 11.94 4.83 -2.11
CA GLN A 106 12.62 5.00 -3.38
C GLN A 106 11.75 4.57 -4.56
N SER A 107 11.04 3.44 -4.44
CA SER A 107 10.10 2.97 -5.48
C SER A 107 9.00 3.99 -5.76
N ILE A 108 8.42 4.59 -4.72
CA ILE A 108 7.40 5.64 -4.88
C ILE A 108 7.99 6.86 -5.60
N LYS A 109 9.16 7.36 -5.17
CA LYS A 109 9.84 8.50 -5.81
C LYS A 109 10.13 8.24 -7.28
N ASN A 110 10.60 7.04 -7.62
CA ASN A 110 10.89 6.66 -9.01
C ASN A 110 9.63 6.62 -9.86
N MET A 111 8.53 6.11 -9.32
CA MET A 111 7.24 6.07 -10.03
C MET A 111 6.65 7.47 -10.24
N GLU A 112 6.71 8.33 -9.23
CA GLU A 112 6.34 9.75 -9.37
C GLU A 112 7.18 10.44 -10.45
N TYR A 113 8.49 10.25 -10.43
CA TYR A 113 9.39 10.80 -11.44
C TYR A 113 8.99 10.32 -12.85
N LEU A 114 8.80 9.02 -13.03
CA LEU A 114 8.41 8.44 -14.31
C LEU A 114 7.08 9.02 -14.82
N VAL A 115 6.06 9.07 -13.97
CA VAL A 115 4.74 9.63 -14.33
C VAL A 115 4.88 11.09 -14.75
N ASN A 116 5.61 11.90 -13.98
CA ASN A 116 5.81 13.32 -14.30
C ASN A 116 6.58 13.50 -15.63
N GLN A 117 7.54 12.64 -15.95
CA GLN A 117 8.26 12.70 -17.23
C GLN A 117 7.38 12.29 -18.41
N LEU A 118 6.48 11.32 -18.22
CA LEU A 118 5.55 10.88 -19.26
C LEU A 118 4.47 11.93 -19.52
N GLU A 119 3.94 12.57 -18.47
CA GLU A 119 2.95 13.65 -18.61
C GLU A 119 3.51 14.84 -19.41
N LYS A 120 4.74 15.27 -19.14
CA LYS A 120 5.42 16.34 -19.89
C LYS A 120 5.63 16.08 -21.38
N ARG A 121 5.52 14.83 -21.84
CA ARG A 121 5.72 14.44 -23.25
C ARG A 121 4.41 14.39 -24.03
N ILE A 122 3.28 14.55 -23.35
CA ILE A 122 1.93 14.50 -23.93
C ILE A 122 1.39 15.92 -24.19
N ASP A 123 2.00 16.94 -23.57
CA ASP A 123 1.85 18.36 -23.88
C ASP A 123 2.79 18.79 -25.02
#